data_AF-A0AAP6HDJ3-F1
#
_entry.id   AF-A0AAP6HDJ3-F1
#
_cell.length_a   1.000
_cell.length_b   1.000
_cell.length_c   1.000
_cell.angle_alpha   90.00
_cell.angle_beta   90.00
_cell.angle_gamma   90.00
#
_symmetry.space_group_name_H-M   'P 1'
#
loop_
_entity.id
_entity.type
_entity.pdbx_description
1 polymer ?
#
loop_
_entity_poly.entity_id
_entity_poly.type
_entity_poly.pdbx_seq_one_letter_code
_entity_poly.pdbx_strand_id
1 'polypeptide(L)'
;MRRDFKGKSIILGVPDHFGLPECFRKNLEYLGLKVYLVPYDANAKSQLVWRDYFIHGTKKIFLNNRTHKAEKIAEIQETNQLKQIEEIENVDYSLIIRPDLFSKKVLQKIKEKSSFSVGYQWDGMGRFPLASTRISYFDKFYVFDKEDTKRFPNTYYTTNFYFDYISQQVDIKQDVFFIGTLMKDRMEMLVKLSEWLKSFGLSLNMTVVCRSENKIKPYKNTSIRFQKTGRSFENSMLESMSSNILIDVENTIHKGLSFRCFEAIGFSKKLITNNKLVKNYDFYNENNIFVVDENCKVSDLLRFIKMPYVVCSDIVEVYSFTNWIGDILD
;
A
#
# COMPACT_ATOMS: atom_id res chain seq x y z
N MET A 1 -20.81 12.92 -3.90
CA MET A 1 -20.85 14.12 -4.79
C MET A 1 -19.43 14.30 -5.30
N ARG A 2 -19.14 13.99 -6.58
CA ARG A 2 -17.78 14.03 -7.14
C ARG A 2 -17.21 15.44 -6.98
N ARG A 3 -16.14 15.59 -6.20
CA ARG A 3 -15.41 16.86 -6.12
C ARG A 3 -14.65 17.07 -7.41
N ASP A 4 -14.87 18.20 -8.06
CA ASP A 4 -14.18 18.55 -9.30
C ASP A 4 -12.82 19.17 -8.95
N PHE A 5 -11.75 18.48 -9.31
CA PHE A 5 -10.38 18.95 -9.12
C PHE A 5 -9.82 19.65 -10.38
N LYS A 6 -10.65 19.84 -11.41
CA LYS A 6 -10.24 20.46 -12.66
C LYS A 6 -9.62 21.83 -12.45
N GLY A 7 -8.43 22.01 -13.01
CA GLY A 7 -7.67 23.27 -12.95
C GLY A 7 -6.87 23.44 -11.66
N LYS A 8 -6.94 22.50 -10.72
CA LYS A 8 -6.11 22.49 -9.50
C LYS A 8 -4.81 21.73 -9.74
N SER A 9 -3.88 21.92 -8.82
CA SER A 9 -2.54 21.34 -8.87
C SER A 9 -2.12 20.72 -7.54
N ILE A 10 -1.25 19.71 -7.61
CA ILE A 10 -0.78 18.98 -6.43
C ILE A 10 0.70 18.61 -6.50
N ILE A 11 1.43 18.84 -5.41
CA ILE A 11 2.75 18.23 -5.19
C ILE A 11 2.54 16.85 -4.56
N LEU A 12 3.11 15.82 -5.17
CA LEU A 12 2.93 14.43 -4.76
C LEU A 12 4.28 13.79 -4.41
N GLY A 13 4.39 13.29 -3.18
CA GLY A 13 5.53 12.49 -2.71
C GLY A 13 5.07 11.10 -2.30
N VAL A 14 5.50 10.05 -2.99
CA VAL A 14 5.11 8.66 -2.71
C VAL A 14 6.36 7.78 -2.78
N PRO A 15 6.56 6.81 -1.87
CA PRO A 15 7.63 5.86 -2.02
C PRO A 15 7.47 5.04 -3.31
N ASP A 16 8.55 4.89 -4.07
CA ASP A 16 8.52 4.02 -5.25
C ASP A 16 8.58 2.54 -4.83
N HIS A 17 7.40 1.97 -4.71
CA HIS A 17 7.18 0.55 -4.53
C HIS A 17 6.53 -0.01 -5.78
N PHE A 18 7.37 -0.37 -6.76
CA PHE A 18 6.96 -0.98 -8.02
C PHE A 18 6.15 -0.04 -8.94
N GLY A 19 6.53 1.23 -9.05
CA GLY A 19 5.84 2.20 -9.92
C GLY A 19 4.54 2.75 -9.34
N LEU A 20 4.36 2.64 -8.02
CA LEU A 20 3.19 3.17 -7.32
C LEU A 20 3.00 4.70 -7.46
N PRO A 21 4.05 5.56 -7.45
CA PRO A 21 3.88 6.99 -7.67
C PRO A 21 3.17 7.32 -9.00
N GLU A 22 3.42 6.51 -10.03
CA GLU A 22 2.81 6.66 -11.34
C GLU A 22 1.31 6.31 -11.32
N CYS A 23 0.90 5.31 -10.53
CA CYS A 23 -0.53 4.98 -10.35
C CYS A 23 -1.30 6.12 -9.67
N PHE A 24 -0.69 6.75 -8.66
CA PHE A 24 -1.24 7.97 -8.05
C PHE A 24 -1.33 9.11 -9.07
N ARG A 25 -0.25 9.37 -9.81
CA ARG A 25 -0.22 10.43 -10.83
C ARG A 25 -1.35 10.25 -11.84
N LYS A 26 -1.48 9.05 -12.42
CA LYS A 26 -2.55 8.71 -13.38
C LYS A 26 -3.95 8.95 -12.82
N ASN A 27 -4.22 8.54 -11.57
CA ASN A 27 -5.55 8.72 -10.98
C ASN A 27 -5.86 10.18 -10.62
N LEU A 28 -4.86 10.95 -10.17
CA LEU A 28 -5.02 12.38 -9.90
C LEU A 28 -5.24 13.18 -11.19
N GLU A 29 -4.50 12.85 -12.25
CA GLU A 29 -4.68 13.47 -13.57
C GLU A 29 -6.03 13.09 -14.20
N TYR A 30 -6.48 11.85 -14.01
CA TYR A 30 -7.83 11.42 -14.37
C TYR A 30 -8.92 12.28 -13.70
N LEU A 31 -8.65 12.77 -12.49
CA LEU A 31 -9.54 13.69 -11.76
C LEU A 31 -9.36 15.17 -12.14
N GLY A 32 -8.42 15.48 -13.03
CA GLY A 32 -8.19 16.84 -13.55
C GLY A 32 -7.13 17.64 -12.82
N LEU A 33 -6.36 17.04 -11.90
CA LEU A 33 -5.23 17.73 -11.26
C LEU A 33 -4.00 17.75 -12.16
N LYS A 34 -3.27 18.87 -12.13
CA LYS A 34 -1.86 18.92 -12.56
C LYS A 34 -0.97 18.37 -11.44
N VAL A 35 -0.22 17.30 -11.71
CA VAL A 35 0.60 16.62 -10.69
C VAL A 35 2.08 16.94 -10.86
N TYR A 36 2.73 17.33 -9.77
CA TYR A 36 4.18 17.46 -9.70
C TYR A 36 4.75 16.40 -8.76
N LEU A 37 5.49 15.44 -9.31
CA LEU A 37 6.11 14.37 -8.53
C LEU A 37 7.41 14.85 -7.88
N VAL A 38 7.53 14.64 -6.56
CA VAL A 38 8.80 14.75 -5.85
C VAL A 38 9.41 13.35 -5.78
N PRO A 39 10.58 13.10 -6.41
CA PRO A 39 11.16 11.78 -6.49
C PRO A 39 11.68 11.32 -5.14
N TYR A 40 11.61 10.00 -4.95
CA TYR A 40 12.27 9.30 -3.85
C TYR A 40 13.24 8.27 -4.44
N ASP A 41 14.53 8.43 -4.16
CA ASP A 41 15.58 7.50 -4.51
C ASP A 41 15.64 6.35 -3.48
N ALA A 42 15.08 5.20 -3.87
CA ALA A 42 15.16 3.98 -3.08
C ALA A 42 16.60 3.50 -2.82
N ASN A 43 17.59 3.95 -3.61
CA ASN A 43 18.99 3.63 -3.43
C ASN A 43 19.74 4.58 -2.51
N ALA A 44 19.14 5.68 -2.02
CA ALA A 44 19.82 6.64 -1.14
C ALA A 44 20.46 5.98 0.10
N LYS A 45 19.93 4.85 0.56
CA LYS A 45 20.51 4.03 1.64
C LYS A 45 21.92 3.52 1.35
N SER A 46 22.29 3.28 0.08
CA SER A 46 23.63 2.83 -0.29
C SER A 46 24.69 3.93 -0.13
N GLN A 47 24.27 5.19 -0.05
CA GLN A 47 25.14 6.36 0.08
C GLN A 47 25.51 6.71 1.53
N LEU A 48 24.98 5.97 2.51
CA LEU A 48 25.31 6.17 3.92
C LEU A 48 26.77 5.81 4.21
N VAL A 49 27.45 6.66 4.98
CA VAL A 49 28.85 6.45 5.36
C VAL A 49 28.95 5.61 6.64
N TRP A 50 30.10 4.97 6.88
CA TRP A 50 30.32 4.11 8.05
C TRP A 50 30.04 4.82 9.39
N ARG A 51 30.32 6.13 9.46
CA ARG A 51 30.01 6.96 10.63
C ARG A 51 28.52 6.96 10.98
N ASP A 52 27.62 6.95 10.00
CA ASP A 52 26.17 6.92 10.24
C ASP A 52 25.73 5.58 10.85
N TYR A 53 26.37 4.48 10.45
CA TYR A 53 26.15 3.17 11.05
C TYR A 53 26.61 3.14 12.51
N PHE A 54 27.78 3.72 12.79
CA PHE A 54 28.30 3.84 14.16
C PHE A 54 27.37 4.68 15.05
N ILE A 55 26.99 5.88 14.61
CA ILE A 55 26.08 6.76 15.37
C ILE A 55 24.70 6.12 15.53
N HIS A 56 24.19 5.41 14.52
CA HIS A 56 22.94 4.67 14.65
C HIS A 56 23.05 3.57 15.71
N GLY A 57 24.16 2.82 15.73
CA GLY A 57 24.44 1.81 16.75
C GLY A 57 24.45 2.39 18.16
N THR A 58 25.19 3.48 18.37
CA THR A 58 25.28 4.13 19.69
C THR A 58 23.93 4.71 20.13
N LYS A 59 23.23 5.46 19.26
CA LYS A 59 21.91 6.00 19.57
C LYS A 59 20.88 4.91 19.85
N LYS A 60 20.94 3.79 19.15
CA LYS A 60 20.05 2.65 19.40
C LYS A 60 20.31 1.99 20.75
N ILE A 61 21.58 1.82 21.14
CA ILE A 61 21.96 1.13 22.38
C ILE A 61 21.76 2.02 23.60
N PHE A 62 22.21 3.28 23.53
CA PHE A 62 22.26 4.17 24.69
C PHE A 62 21.04 5.09 24.83
N LEU A 63 20.32 5.37 23.74
CA LEU A 63 19.19 6.31 23.73
C LEU A 63 17.88 5.68 23.24
N ASN A 64 17.87 4.37 22.96
CA ASN A 64 16.78 3.65 22.29
C ASN A 64 16.25 4.34 21.01
N ASN A 65 17.08 5.16 20.36
CA ASN A 65 16.71 5.95 19.20
C ASN A 65 17.06 5.19 17.91
N ARG A 66 16.02 4.84 17.14
CA ARG A 66 16.14 4.10 15.88
C ARG A 66 15.95 4.97 14.63
N THR A 67 15.80 6.29 14.76
CA THR A 67 15.45 7.19 13.65
C THR A 67 16.65 7.75 12.90
N HIS A 68 17.85 7.76 13.50
CA HIS A 68 19.03 8.43 12.93
C HIS A 68 19.34 8.05 11.47
N LYS A 69 19.28 6.75 11.15
CA LYS A 69 19.56 6.27 9.80
C LYS A 69 18.51 6.74 8.80
N ALA A 70 17.23 6.73 9.18
CA ALA A 70 16.15 7.20 8.34
C ALA A 70 16.27 8.70 8.07
N GLU A 71 16.59 9.50 9.10
CA GLU A 71 16.85 10.94 8.96
C GLU A 71 17.99 11.21 7.96
N LYS A 72 19.12 10.48 8.07
CA LYS A 72 20.25 10.64 7.15
C LYS A 72 19.91 10.27 5.71
N ILE A 73 19.13 9.22 5.49
CA ILE A 73 18.66 8.84 4.14
C ILE A 73 17.78 9.94 3.53
N ALA A 74 16.95 10.59 4.34
CA ALA A 74 16.13 11.71 3.90
C ALA A 74 16.99 12.95 3.58
N GLU A 75 18.01 13.25 4.39
CA GLU A 75 18.95 14.36 4.16
C GLU A 75 19.80 14.17 2.88
N ILE A 76 20.17 12.93 2.53
CA ILE A 76 20.95 12.65 1.30
C ILE A 76 20.21 13.10 0.03
N GLN A 77 18.87 13.02 0.04
CA GLN A 77 18.03 13.35 -1.12
C GLN A 77 17.59 14.83 -1.13
N GLU A 78 17.81 15.54 -0.03
CA GLU A 78 17.30 16.89 0.23
C GLU A 78 17.63 17.87 -0.89
N THR A 79 18.90 17.98 -1.28
CA THR A 79 19.34 18.99 -2.27
C THR A 79 18.65 18.83 -3.62
N ASN A 80 18.53 17.58 -4.11
CA ASN A 80 17.90 17.31 -5.40
C ASN A 80 16.39 17.56 -5.34
N GLN A 81 15.75 17.17 -4.23
CA GLN A 81 14.32 17.40 -4.02
C GLN A 81 14.02 18.91 -3.92
N LEU A 82 14.79 19.66 -3.13
CA LEU A 82 14.62 21.11 -2.98
C LEU A 82 14.76 21.85 -4.31
N LYS A 83 15.78 21.51 -5.11
CA LYS A 83 15.97 22.11 -6.43
C LYS A 83 14.74 21.92 -7.33
N GLN A 84 14.19 20.70 -7.35
CA GLN A 84 12.99 20.44 -8.15
C GLN A 84 11.77 21.17 -7.61
N ILE A 85 11.59 21.24 -6.28
CA ILE A 85 10.46 21.94 -5.67
C ILE A 85 10.52 23.45 -5.90
N GLU A 86 11.73 24.03 -5.98
CA GLU A 86 11.91 25.45 -6.28
C GLU A 86 11.38 25.84 -7.66
N GLU A 87 11.51 24.95 -8.65
CA GLU A 87 11.04 25.12 -10.02
C GLU A 87 9.51 25.00 -10.16
N ILE A 88 8.81 24.49 -9.14
CA ILE A 88 7.35 24.35 -9.13
C ILE A 88 6.72 25.68 -8.70
N GLU A 89 5.65 26.11 -9.38
CA GLU A 89 4.81 27.22 -8.95
C GLU A 89 4.07 26.90 -7.63
N ASN A 90 3.35 27.86 -7.05
CA ASN A 90 2.49 27.53 -5.91
C ASN A 90 1.35 26.62 -6.37
N VAL A 91 0.98 25.67 -5.53
CA VAL A 91 -0.04 24.65 -5.82
C VAL A 91 -1.20 24.71 -4.83
N ASP A 92 -2.33 24.12 -5.20
CA ASP A 92 -3.50 24.03 -4.34
C ASP A 92 -3.24 23.05 -3.20
N TYR A 93 -2.63 21.90 -3.52
CA TYR A 93 -2.48 20.79 -2.57
C TYR A 93 -1.05 20.22 -2.52
N SER A 94 -0.70 19.59 -1.41
CA SER A 94 0.34 18.55 -1.42
C SER A 94 -0.13 17.29 -0.71
N LEU A 95 0.27 16.14 -1.24
CA LEU A 95 0.07 14.83 -0.61
C LEU A 95 1.40 14.11 -0.49
N ILE A 96 1.84 13.87 0.75
CA ILE A 96 3.08 13.15 1.04
C ILE A 96 2.77 11.86 1.78
N ILE A 97 2.94 10.75 1.07
CA ILE A 97 2.88 9.40 1.61
C ILE A 97 4.24 9.03 2.20
N ARG A 98 4.25 8.47 3.41
CA ARG A 98 5.47 8.19 4.21
C ARG A 98 6.34 9.45 4.41
N PRO A 99 5.84 10.48 5.12
CA PRO A 99 6.60 11.72 5.38
C PRO A 99 7.97 11.51 6.04
N ASP A 100 8.18 10.39 6.74
CA ASP A 100 9.47 10.05 7.33
C ASP A 100 10.61 9.84 6.31
N LEU A 101 10.28 9.64 5.04
CA LEU A 101 11.25 9.51 3.96
C LEU A 101 11.81 10.85 3.48
N PHE A 102 11.22 11.97 3.91
CA PHE A 102 11.59 13.31 3.48
C PHE A 102 12.22 14.10 4.64
N SER A 103 13.17 14.97 4.29
CA SER A 103 13.83 15.81 5.27
C SER A 103 12.87 16.89 5.76
N LYS A 104 13.13 17.42 6.96
CA LYS A 104 12.30 18.52 7.51
C LYS A 104 12.28 19.74 6.60
N LYS A 105 13.40 20.07 5.94
CA LYS A 105 13.49 21.21 5.03
C LYS A 105 12.69 20.99 3.76
N VAL A 106 12.71 19.77 3.21
CA VAL A 106 11.89 19.41 2.05
C VAL A 106 10.41 19.54 2.40
N LEU A 107 9.97 18.97 3.52
CA LEU A 107 8.58 19.07 3.96
C LEU A 107 8.14 20.52 4.24
N GLN A 108 9.01 21.32 4.86
CA GLN A 108 8.77 22.74 5.07
C GLN A 108 8.59 23.49 3.74
N LYS A 109 9.46 23.23 2.77
CA LYS A 109 9.38 23.87 1.44
C LYS A 109 8.10 23.46 0.69
N ILE A 110 7.70 22.20 0.79
CA ILE A 110 6.44 21.71 0.20
C ILE A 110 5.25 22.42 0.86
N LYS A 111 5.24 22.56 2.19
CA LYS A 111 4.20 23.29 2.91
C LYS A 111 4.12 24.76 2.46
N GLU A 112 5.25 25.44 2.27
CA GLU A 112 5.30 26.83 1.79
C GLU A 112 4.78 26.99 0.35
N LYS A 113 4.92 25.97 -0.49
CA LYS A 113 4.45 25.96 -1.89
C LYS A 113 2.99 25.56 -2.03
N SER A 114 2.35 25.02 -0.99
CA SER A 114 1.03 24.40 -1.08
C SER A 114 0.01 25.16 -0.25
N SER A 115 -1.18 25.40 -0.81
CA SER A 115 -2.26 26.07 -0.06
C SER A 115 -2.85 25.17 1.03
N PHE A 116 -2.82 23.84 0.82
CA PHE A 116 -3.21 22.84 1.80
C PHE A 116 -2.33 21.59 1.72
N SER A 117 -1.73 21.20 2.84
CA SER A 117 -0.72 20.14 2.90
C SER A 117 -1.19 18.93 3.70
N VAL A 118 -1.15 17.76 3.08
CA VAL A 118 -1.58 16.48 3.67
C VAL A 118 -0.42 15.49 3.75
N GLY A 119 -0.20 14.97 4.95
CA GLY A 119 0.70 13.86 5.20
C GLY A 119 -0.10 12.59 5.43
N TYR A 120 0.33 11.45 4.87
CA TYR A 120 -0.26 10.16 5.17
C TYR A 120 0.82 9.12 5.50
N GLN A 121 0.84 8.71 6.76
CA GLN A 121 1.73 7.65 7.21
C GLN A 121 1.12 6.27 6.92
N TRP A 122 1.65 5.63 5.87
CA TRP A 122 1.56 4.19 5.72
C TRP A 122 2.41 3.49 6.76
N ASP A 123 1.98 2.28 7.15
CA ASP A 123 2.57 1.51 8.25
C ASP A 123 2.38 2.18 9.62
N GLY A 124 2.43 1.39 10.69
CA GLY A 124 2.30 1.92 12.05
C GLY A 124 3.49 2.81 12.45
N MET A 125 3.21 3.92 13.12
CA MET A 125 4.18 4.88 13.68
C MET A 125 5.15 4.21 14.68
N GLY A 126 4.76 3.09 15.29
CA GLY A 126 5.68 2.28 16.10
C GLY A 126 6.85 1.69 15.31
N ARG A 127 6.63 1.36 14.02
CA ARG A 127 7.68 0.84 13.13
C ARG A 127 8.52 1.97 12.54
N PHE A 128 7.88 3.09 12.19
CA PHE A 128 8.54 4.28 11.63
C PHE A 128 8.36 5.50 12.53
N PRO A 129 8.99 5.52 13.72
CA PRO A 129 8.76 6.57 14.72
C PRO A 129 9.19 7.96 14.26
N LEU A 130 10.00 8.06 13.21
CA LEU A 130 10.40 9.33 12.62
C LEU A 130 9.21 10.14 12.08
N ALA A 131 8.16 9.47 11.59
CA ALA A 131 6.98 10.11 11.04
C ALA A 131 6.26 11.00 12.06
N SER A 132 6.30 10.65 13.35
CA SER A 132 5.70 11.49 14.42
C SER A 132 6.35 12.87 14.51
N THR A 133 7.64 12.98 14.17
CA THR A 133 8.36 14.27 14.12
C THR A 133 8.02 15.13 12.90
N ARG A 134 7.18 14.62 12.00
CA ARG A 134 6.79 15.28 10.75
C ARG A 134 5.36 15.84 10.77
N ILE A 135 4.57 15.53 11.80
CA ILE A 135 3.15 15.89 11.88
C ILE A 135 2.91 17.40 11.67
N SER A 136 3.73 18.25 12.28
CA SER A 136 3.55 19.71 12.22
C SER A 136 3.77 20.35 10.85
N TYR A 137 4.32 19.61 9.87
CA TYR A 137 4.55 20.10 8.51
C TYR A 137 3.33 19.96 7.60
N PHE A 138 2.19 19.52 8.15
CA PHE A 138 0.96 19.29 7.40
C PHE A 138 -0.22 19.97 8.10
N ASP A 139 -1.22 20.33 7.31
CA ASP A 139 -2.50 20.85 7.80
C ASP A 139 -3.40 19.69 8.27
N LYS A 140 -3.33 18.55 7.57
CA LYS A 140 -3.89 17.27 8.03
C LYS A 140 -2.85 16.15 7.94
N PHE A 141 -2.80 15.33 8.98
CA PHE A 141 -1.91 14.17 9.03
C PHE A 141 -2.72 12.89 9.24
N TYR A 142 -2.74 12.01 8.26
CA TYR A 142 -3.45 10.75 8.30
C TYR A 142 -2.53 9.60 8.73
N VAL A 143 -3.09 8.60 9.43
CA VAL A 143 -2.42 7.37 9.85
C VAL A 143 -3.24 6.15 9.42
N PHE A 144 -2.53 5.13 8.96
CA PHE A 144 -3.14 3.87 8.52
C PHE A 144 -3.52 2.95 9.70
N ASP A 145 -2.70 2.90 10.76
CA ASP A 145 -3.02 2.16 11.97
C ASP A 145 -3.94 3.02 12.85
N LYS A 146 -5.20 2.62 13.01
CA LYS A 146 -6.20 3.36 13.78
C LYS A 146 -5.74 3.61 15.22
N GLU A 147 -4.96 2.71 15.81
CA GLU A 147 -4.48 2.86 17.18
C GLU A 147 -3.47 4.01 17.33
N ASP A 148 -2.81 4.43 16.25
CA ASP A 148 -1.88 5.56 16.30
C ASP A 148 -2.61 6.90 16.54
N THR A 149 -3.90 7.01 16.18
CA THR A 149 -4.71 8.20 16.49
C THR A 149 -4.86 8.46 17.99
N LYS A 150 -4.81 7.40 18.81
CA LYS A 150 -4.88 7.51 20.27
C LYS A 150 -3.54 7.95 20.89
N ARG A 151 -2.44 7.75 20.16
CA ARG A 151 -1.06 7.93 20.65
C ARG A 151 -0.44 9.23 20.19
N PHE A 152 -0.83 9.72 19.01
CA PHE A 152 -0.26 10.91 18.40
C PHE A 152 -1.36 11.95 18.18
N PRO A 153 -1.30 13.11 18.87
CA PRO A 153 -2.28 14.16 18.69
C PRO A 153 -2.20 14.74 17.27
N ASN A 154 -3.29 15.35 16.81
CA ASN A 154 -3.42 15.93 15.47
C ASN A 154 -3.20 14.90 14.34
N THR A 155 -3.63 13.67 14.56
CA THR A 155 -3.65 12.63 13.54
C THR A 155 -5.05 12.08 13.32
N TYR A 156 -5.36 11.71 12.08
CA TYR A 156 -6.66 11.24 11.64
C TYR A 156 -6.53 9.85 11.02
N TYR A 157 -7.50 8.98 11.25
CA TYR A 157 -7.49 7.66 10.61
C TYR A 157 -7.98 7.75 9.16
N THR A 158 -7.35 7.03 8.24
CA THR A 158 -7.89 6.74 6.92
C THR A 158 -7.48 5.34 6.46
N THR A 159 -8.23 4.78 5.49
CA THR A 159 -7.98 3.44 4.94
C THR A 159 -7.02 3.50 3.74
N ASN A 160 -6.72 2.33 3.18
CA ASN A 160 -6.30 2.28 1.77
C ASN A 160 -7.55 2.40 0.88
N PHE A 161 -7.33 2.29 -0.42
CA PHE A 161 -8.30 2.47 -1.49
C PHE A 161 -7.91 1.53 -2.65
N TYR A 162 -8.73 1.47 -3.69
CA TYR A 162 -8.31 0.94 -4.99
C TYR A 162 -8.24 2.08 -6.01
N PHE A 163 -7.32 2.00 -6.97
CA PHE A 163 -7.28 2.97 -8.06
C PHE A 163 -8.41 2.69 -9.05
N ASP A 164 -9.13 3.74 -9.40
CA ASP A 164 -10.34 3.69 -10.22
C ASP A 164 -10.17 4.42 -11.58
N TYR A 165 -8.95 4.83 -11.93
CA TYR A 165 -8.63 5.40 -13.25
C TYR A 165 -8.69 4.37 -14.39
N ILE A 166 -8.57 3.07 -14.08
CA ILE A 166 -8.73 2.01 -15.07
C ILE A 166 -10.19 1.56 -15.09
N SER A 167 -10.96 2.10 -16.03
CA SER A 167 -12.40 1.80 -16.16
C SER A 167 -12.72 0.69 -17.17
N GLN A 168 -11.71 0.03 -17.74
CA GLN A 168 -11.92 -0.96 -18.80
C GLN A 168 -12.34 -2.31 -18.22
N GLN A 169 -13.33 -2.95 -18.86
CA GLN A 169 -13.58 -4.37 -18.66
C GLN A 169 -12.35 -5.15 -19.11
N VAL A 170 -11.86 -6.02 -18.23
CA VAL A 170 -10.72 -6.89 -18.51
C VAL A 170 -11.24 -8.32 -18.60
N ASP A 171 -10.90 -9.01 -19.68
CA ASP A 171 -11.22 -10.42 -19.84
C ASP A 171 -10.62 -11.24 -18.69
N ILE A 172 -11.40 -12.18 -18.18
CA ILE A 172 -10.91 -13.11 -17.15
C ILE A 172 -9.89 -14.06 -17.78
N LYS A 173 -8.68 -14.08 -17.21
CA LYS A 173 -7.54 -14.88 -17.68
C LYS A 173 -7.16 -16.01 -16.72
N GLN A 174 -7.56 -15.89 -15.46
CA GLN A 174 -7.31 -16.88 -14.42
C GLN A 174 -8.43 -16.87 -13.37
N ASP A 175 -8.53 -17.95 -12.60
CA ASP A 175 -9.46 -18.01 -11.49
C ASP A 175 -8.89 -17.31 -10.27
N VAL A 176 -7.61 -17.55 -9.94
CA VAL A 176 -7.01 -17.11 -8.68
C VAL A 176 -5.77 -16.28 -8.92
N PHE A 177 -5.65 -15.14 -8.24
CA PHE A 177 -4.45 -14.31 -8.25
C PHE A 177 -3.87 -14.01 -6.86
N PHE A 178 -2.56 -14.20 -6.75
CA PHE A 178 -1.74 -13.80 -5.61
C PHE A 178 -0.38 -13.29 -6.10
N ILE A 179 0.10 -12.18 -5.54
CA ILE A 179 1.49 -11.78 -5.66
C ILE A 179 2.00 -11.22 -4.33
N GLY A 180 3.20 -11.65 -3.92
CA GLY A 180 3.81 -11.14 -2.69
C GLY A 180 5.27 -11.55 -2.54
N THR A 181 5.99 -10.90 -1.64
CA THR A 181 7.37 -11.29 -1.29
C THR A 181 7.37 -12.47 -0.34
N LEU A 182 8.34 -13.38 -0.48
CA LEU A 182 8.49 -14.54 0.40
C LEU A 182 8.63 -14.10 1.86
N MET A 183 7.69 -14.53 2.68
CA MET A 183 7.75 -14.44 4.14
C MET A 183 7.37 -15.80 4.73
N LYS A 184 8.25 -16.38 5.54
CA LYS A 184 8.16 -17.79 5.98
C LYS A 184 6.87 -18.10 6.73
N ASP A 185 6.44 -17.17 7.58
CA ASP A 185 5.23 -17.21 8.40
C ASP A 185 3.92 -17.31 7.60
N ARG A 186 3.95 -17.00 6.30
CA ARG A 186 2.77 -17.05 5.41
C ARG A 186 2.82 -18.20 4.41
N MET A 187 3.99 -18.82 4.22
CA MET A 187 4.18 -19.81 3.17
C MET A 187 3.34 -21.07 3.38
N GLU A 188 3.21 -21.54 4.63
CA GLU A 188 2.40 -22.72 4.92
C GLU A 188 0.94 -22.54 4.47
N MET A 189 0.34 -21.40 4.82
CA MET A 189 -1.02 -21.06 4.41
C MET A 189 -1.14 -20.91 2.88
N LEU A 190 -0.18 -20.23 2.23
CA LEU A 190 -0.19 -20.08 0.77
C LEU A 190 -0.09 -21.43 0.06
N VAL A 191 0.75 -22.35 0.56
CA VAL A 191 0.88 -23.69 0.00
C VAL A 191 -0.43 -24.47 0.16
N LYS A 192 -0.99 -24.49 1.38
CA LYS A 192 -2.28 -25.13 1.68
C LYS A 192 -3.40 -24.62 0.78
N LEU A 193 -3.54 -23.29 0.64
CA LEU A 193 -4.51 -22.68 -0.26
C LEU A 193 -4.26 -23.08 -1.73
N SER A 194 -3.00 -23.08 -2.18
CA SER A 194 -2.67 -23.45 -3.56
C SER A 194 -3.03 -24.90 -3.88
N GLU A 195 -2.87 -25.81 -2.93
CA GLU A 195 -3.23 -27.23 -3.09
C GLU A 195 -4.74 -27.44 -3.13
N TRP A 196 -5.47 -26.78 -2.23
CA TRP A 196 -6.94 -26.81 -2.22
C TRP A 196 -7.54 -26.23 -3.49
N LEU A 197 -7.09 -25.04 -3.91
CA LEU A 197 -7.63 -24.38 -5.09
C LEU A 197 -7.32 -25.18 -6.37
N LYS A 198 -6.14 -25.79 -6.45
CA LYS A 198 -5.77 -26.67 -7.56
C LYS A 198 -6.60 -27.96 -7.57
N SER A 199 -6.92 -28.54 -6.41
CA SER A 199 -7.76 -29.75 -6.35
C SER A 199 -9.21 -29.51 -6.79
N PHE A 200 -9.66 -28.25 -6.79
CA PHE A 200 -10.94 -27.84 -7.38
C PHE A 200 -10.88 -27.60 -8.89
N GLY A 201 -9.72 -27.79 -9.53
CA GLY A 201 -9.52 -27.57 -10.96
C GLY A 201 -9.35 -26.10 -11.37
N LEU A 202 -9.10 -25.19 -10.42
CA LEU A 202 -8.94 -23.77 -10.70
C LEU A 202 -7.56 -23.44 -11.29
N SER A 203 -7.56 -22.49 -12.22
CA SER A 203 -6.35 -21.93 -12.81
C SER A 203 -5.70 -20.91 -11.86
N LEU A 204 -4.42 -21.14 -11.50
CA LEU A 204 -3.73 -20.36 -10.46
C LEU A 204 -2.64 -19.45 -11.04
N ASN A 205 -2.74 -18.16 -10.77
CA ASN A 205 -1.66 -17.17 -10.92
C ASN A 205 -1.16 -16.74 -9.53
N MET A 206 -0.52 -17.67 -8.82
CA MET A 206 0.07 -17.42 -7.50
C MET A 206 1.58 -17.26 -7.61
N THR A 207 2.09 -16.05 -7.39
CA THR A 207 3.50 -15.70 -7.56
C THR A 207 4.12 -15.21 -6.26
N VAL A 208 5.26 -15.79 -5.87
CA VAL A 208 6.07 -15.35 -4.74
C VAL A 208 7.42 -14.82 -5.22
N VAL A 209 7.73 -13.57 -4.84
CA VAL A 209 9.00 -12.92 -5.16
C VAL A 209 10.06 -13.31 -4.13
N CYS A 210 11.16 -13.94 -4.59
CA CYS A 210 12.32 -14.25 -3.77
C CYS A 210 13.59 -14.34 -4.61
N ARG A 211 14.67 -13.67 -4.17
CA ARG A 211 15.99 -13.77 -4.82
C ARG A 211 16.82 -14.97 -4.34
N SER A 212 16.47 -15.57 -3.20
CA SER A 212 17.29 -16.60 -2.55
C SER A 212 16.76 -18.00 -2.85
N GLU A 213 17.48 -18.73 -3.71
CA GLU A 213 17.17 -20.13 -4.04
C GLU A 213 17.07 -21.03 -2.80
N ASN A 214 17.94 -20.82 -1.80
CA ASN A 214 17.91 -21.59 -0.56
C ASN A 214 16.59 -21.41 0.22
N LYS A 215 15.98 -20.21 0.16
CA LYS A 215 14.68 -19.96 0.78
C LYS A 215 13.51 -20.56 -0.03
N ILE A 216 13.70 -20.75 -1.33
CA ILE A 216 12.69 -21.33 -2.24
C ILE A 216 12.68 -22.86 -2.16
N LYS A 217 13.84 -23.50 -1.94
CA LYS A 217 14.00 -24.97 -1.90
C LYS A 217 12.85 -25.74 -1.20
N PRO A 218 12.36 -25.34 0.00
CA PRO A 218 11.29 -26.06 0.68
C PRO A 218 9.94 -26.08 -0.06
N TYR A 219 9.74 -25.17 -1.02
CA TYR A 219 8.45 -24.93 -1.67
C TYR A 219 8.46 -25.25 -3.18
N LYS A 220 9.56 -25.83 -3.70
CA LYS A 220 9.75 -26.07 -5.15
C LYS A 220 8.68 -26.98 -5.78
N ASN A 221 8.08 -27.87 -5.00
CA ASN A 221 7.09 -28.83 -5.47
C ASN A 221 5.64 -28.35 -5.28
N THR A 222 5.45 -27.08 -4.93
CA THR A 222 4.13 -26.48 -4.70
C THR A 222 3.57 -25.87 -5.98
N SER A 223 2.30 -25.48 -5.98
CA SER A 223 1.68 -24.81 -7.13
C SER A 223 2.00 -23.31 -7.22
N ILE A 224 2.92 -22.83 -6.38
CA ILE A 224 3.33 -21.43 -6.30
C ILE A 224 4.50 -21.18 -7.25
N ARG A 225 4.37 -20.17 -8.10
CA ARG A 225 5.46 -19.70 -8.97
C ARG A 225 6.43 -18.82 -8.17
N PHE A 226 7.73 -19.05 -8.32
CA PHE A 226 8.76 -18.20 -7.72
C PHE A 226 9.48 -17.37 -8.78
N GLN A 227 9.71 -16.08 -8.51
CA GLN A 227 10.45 -15.18 -9.39
C GLN A 227 11.37 -14.24 -8.61
N LYS A 228 12.42 -13.73 -9.25
CA LYS A 228 13.45 -12.90 -8.59
C LYS A 228 13.07 -11.42 -8.47
N THR A 229 12.19 -10.94 -9.36
CA THR A 229 11.76 -9.54 -9.46
C THR A 229 10.26 -9.44 -9.23
N GLY A 230 9.80 -8.31 -8.68
CA GLY A 230 8.38 -8.02 -8.59
C GLY A 230 7.80 -7.58 -9.94
N ARG A 231 6.49 -7.42 -9.98
CA ARG A 231 5.77 -6.79 -11.09
C ARG A 231 5.46 -5.35 -10.70
N SER A 232 5.24 -4.47 -11.67
CA SER A 232 4.72 -3.13 -11.39
C SER A 232 3.36 -3.23 -10.69
N PHE A 233 3.03 -2.22 -9.88
CA PHE A 233 1.75 -2.14 -9.19
C PHE A 233 0.59 -2.18 -10.20
N GLU A 234 0.68 -1.38 -11.26
CA GLU A 234 -0.33 -1.36 -12.34
C GLU A 234 -0.52 -2.75 -12.98
N ASN A 235 0.55 -3.49 -13.28
CA ASN A 235 0.41 -4.86 -13.82
C ASN A 235 -0.22 -5.81 -12.80
N SER A 236 0.10 -5.68 -11.50
CA SER A 236 -0.57 -6.45 -10.44
C SER A 236 -2.07 -6.10 -10.34
N MET A 237 -2.42 -4.84 -10.53
CA MET A 237 -3.80 -4.37 -10.53
C MET A 237 -4.58 -4.93 -11.72
N LEU A 238 -4.01 -4.88 -12.92
CA LEU A 238 -4.60 -5.49 -14.14
C LEU A 238 -4.81 -7.00 -13.98
N GLU A 239 -3.85 -7.71 -13.38
CA GLU A 239 -3.99 -9.14 -13.06
C GLU A 239 -5.08 -9.41 -12.02
N SER A 240 -5.28 -8.49 -11.07
CA SER A 240 -6.38 -8.58 -10.12
C SER A 240 -7.73 -8.40 -10.81
N MET A 241 -7.83 -7.44 -11.74
CA MET A 241 -9.02 -7.22 -12.57
C MET A 241 -9.33 -8.42 -13.49
N SER A 242 -8.32 -9.10 -14.03
CA SER A 242 -8.47 -10.29 -14.88
C SER A 242 -8.63 -11.61 -14.12
N SER A 243 -8.91 -11.57 -12.82
CA SER A 243 -9.10 -12.75 -11.97
C SER A 243 -10.52 -12.84 -11.42
N ASN A 244 -10.95 -14.02 -10.98
CA ASN A 244 -12.23 -14.21 -10.26
C ASN A 244 -12.06 -14.07 -8.74
N ILE A 245 -10.94 -14.57 -8.21
CA ILE A 245 -10.63 -14.69 -6.80
C ILE A 245 -9.26 -14.08 -6.53
N LEU A 246 -9.20 -13.24 -5.50
CA LEU A 246 -8.01 -12.61 -5.00
C LEU A 246 -7.61 -13.23 -3.66
N ILE A 247 -6.31 -13.49 -3.48
CA ILE A 247 -5.75 -13.91 -2.19
C ILE A 247 -4.99 -12.76 -1.55
N ASP A 248 -5.22 -12.52 -0.27
CA ASP A 248 -4.45 -11.64 0.60
C ASP A 248 -4.00 -12.42 1.84
N VAL A 249 -2.72 -12.45 2.15
CA VAL A 249 -2.23 -13.06 3.40
C VAL A 249 -1.47 -12.00 4.17
N GLU A 250 -2.05 -11.61 5.31
CA GLU A 250 -1.64 -10.50 6.16
C GLU A 250 -0.15 -10.56 6.49
N ASN A 251 0.50 -9.41 6.40
CA ASN A 251 1.80 -9.19 7.00
C ASN A 251 1.60 -8.72 8.45
N THR A 252 1.90 -9.59 9.41
CA THR A 252 1.68 -9.39 10.85
C THR A 252 2.40 -8.19 11.47
N ILE A 253 3.27 -7.52 10.71
CA ILE A 253 4.01 -6.35 11.16
C ILE A 253 3.11 -5.10 11.33
N HIS A 254 1.94 -5.03 10.67
CA HIS A 254 1.01 -3.91 10.75
C HIS A 254 -0.44 -4.33 10.95
N LYS A 255 -1.23 -3.41 11.53
CA LYS A 255 -2.66 -3.57 11.72
C LYS A 255 -3.41 -2.73 10.69
N GLY A 256 -4.12 -3.40 9.79
CA GLY A 256 -4.98 -2.78 8.78
C GLY A 256 -5.07 -3.63 7.51
N LEU A 257 -5.97 -3.26 6.61
CA LEU A 257 -6.19 -4.01 5.36
C LEU A 257 -5.25 -3.55 4.25
N SER A 258 -4.70 -4.52 3.51
CA SER A 258 -3.83 -4.24 2.36
C SER A 258 -4.64 -3.67 1.18
N PHE A 259 -3.95 -3.11 0.18
CA PHE A 259 -4.55 -2.73 -1.10
C PHE A 259 -5.39 -3.86 -1.71
N ARG A 260 -4.98 -5.12 -1.53
CA ARG A 260 -5.66 -6.27 -2.13
C ARG A 260 -7.11 -6.41 -1.65
N CYS A 261 -7.38 -6.06 -0.40
CA CYS A 261 -8.75 -6.09 0.13
C CYS A 261 -9.63 -5.06 -0.59
N PHE A 262 -9.12 -3.85 -0.81
CA PHE A 262 -9.85 -2.78 -1.49
C PHE A 262 -9.96 -3.04 -2.99
N GLU A 263 -8.93 -3.60 -3.63
CA GLU A 263 -8.99 -4.09 -5.03
C GLU A 263 -10.09 -5.15 -5.20
N ALA A 264 -10.25 -6.07 -4.24
CA ALA A 264 -11.28 -7.10 -4.32
C ALA A 264 -12.69 -6.49 -4.33
N ILE A 265 -12.95 -5.47 -3.52
CA ILE A 265 -14.23 -4.77 -3.52
C ILE A 265 -14.38 -3.94 -4.79
N GLY A 266 -13.39 -3.09 -5.10
CA GLY A 266 -13.42 -2.19 -6.24
C GLY A 266 -13.59 -2.88 -7.59
N PHE A 267 -13.01 -4.08 -7.74
CA PHE A 267 -13.10 -4.86 -8.98
C PHE A 267 -14.14 -5.99 -8.92
N SER A 268 -14.98 -6.02 -7.87
CA SER A 268 -16.03 -7.03 -7.68
C SER A 268 -15.52 -8.48 -7.72
N LYS A 269 -14.44 -8.75 -6.99
CA LYS A 269 -13.78 -10.06 -6.91
C LYS A 269 -14.02 -10.71 -5.55
N LYS A 270 -14.09 -12.04 -5.53
CA LYS A 270 -14.04 -12.77 -4.26
C LYS A 270 -12.66 -12.59 -3.61
N LEU A 271 -12.63 -12.46 -2.30
CA LEU A 271 -11.41 -12.35 -1.50
C LEU A 271 -11.25 -13.56 -0.59
N ILE A 272 -10.07 -14.16 -0.58
CA ILE A 272 -9.64 -15.11 0.44
C ILE A 272 -8.56 -14.39 1.27
N THR A 273 -8.78 -14.22 2.57
CA THR A 273 -7.81 -13.53 3.45
C THR A 273 -7.71 -14.17 4.82
N ASN A 274 -6.56 -14.10 5.48
CA ASN A 274 -6.43 -14.43 6.90
C ASN A 274 -6.58 -13.21 7.82
N ASN A 275 -6.73 -12.01 7.25
CA ASN A 275 -6.88 -10.79 8.03
C ASN A 275 -8.28 -10.69 8.61
N LYS A 276 -8.43 -11.05 9.90
CA LYS A 276 -9.72 -11.02 10.60
C LYS A 276 -10.30 -9.61 10.74
N LEU A 277 -9.50 -8.55 10.59
CA LEU A 277 -9.97 -7.16 10.66
C LEU A 277 -11.01 -6.86 9.58
N VAL A 278 -11.02 -7.60 8.47
CA VAL A 278 -11.98 -7.40 7.38
C VAL A 278 -13.43 -7.47 7.86
N LYS A 279 -13.71 -8.27 8.90
CA LYS A 279 -15.04 -8.40 9.49
C LYS A 279 -15.58 -7.12 10.15
N ASN A 280 -14.71 -6.15 10.41
CA ASN A 280 -15.07 -4.87 11.03
C ASN A 280 -15.37 -3.78 9.99
N TYR A 281 -15.29 -4.09 8.69
CA TYR A 281 -15.58 -3.16 7.61
C TYR A 281 -16.99 -3.38 7.08
N ASP A 282 -17.63 -2.30 6.64
CA ASP A 282 -18.99 -2.29 6.10
C ASP A 282 -19.15 -3.13 4.82
N PHE A 283 -18.08 -3.33 4.05
CA PHE A 283 -18.04 -4.20 2.87
C PHE A 283 -17.94 -5.70 3.18
N TYR A 284 -17.86 -6.11 4.45
CA TYR A 284 -17.76 -7.53 4.77
C TYR A 284 -19.04 -8.27 4.40
N ASN A 285 -18.90 -9.25 3.51
CA ASN A 285 -19.96 -10.16 3.13
C ASN A 285 -19.37 -11.57 2.97
N GLU A 286 -19.94 -12.58 3.63
CA GLU A 286 -19.45 -13.97 3.58
C GLU A 286 -19.52 -14.62 2.20
N ASN A 287 -20.40 -14.12 1.31
CA ASN A 287 -20.44 -14.54 -0.10
C ASN A 287 -19.23 -14.00 -0.88
N ASN A 288 -18.66 -12.87 -0.45
CA ASN A 288 -17.59 -12.18 -1.17
C ASN A 288 -16.22 -12.41 -0.54
N ILE A 289 -16.17 -12.62 0.78
CA ILE A 289 -14.93 -12.69 1.56
C ILE A 289 -14.90 -13.94 2.43
N PHE A 290 -13.93 -14.81 2.14
CA PHE A 290 -13.60 -15.95 2.98
C PHE A 290 -12.43 -15.63 3.89
N VAL A 291 -12.68 -15.64 5.21
CA VAL A 291 -11.64 -15.45 6.22
C VAL A 291 -11.06 -16.81 6.60
N VAL A 292 -9.83 -17.10 6.16
CA VAL A 292 -9.14 -18.35 6.45
C VAL A 292 -8.43 -18.30 7.81
N ASP A 293 -8.62 -19.35 8.60
CA ASP A 293 -7.88 -19.61 9.83
C ASP A 293 -7.46 -21.09 9.93
N GLU A 294 -6.81 -21.45 11.04
CA GLU A 294 -6.33 -22.80 11.31
C GLU A 294 -7.44 -23.88 11.34
N ASN A 295 -8.69 -23.50 11.63
CA ASN A 295 -9.81 -24.42 11.78
C ASN A 295 -10.56 -24.66 10.45
N CYS A 296 -10.32 -23.85 9.43
CA CYS A 296 -10.94 -24.01 8.12
C CYS A 296 -10.63 -25.37 7.49
N LYS A 297 -11.65 -25.97 6.88
CA LYS A 297 -11.57 -27.20 6.09
C LYS A 297 -11.64 -26.89 4.60
N VAL A 298 -11.13 -27.81 3.78
CA VAL A 298 -11.21 -27.72 2.31
C VAL A 298 -12.65 -27.60 1.80
N SER A 299 -13.61 -28.23 2.49
CA SER A 299 -15.04 -28.15 2.17
C SER A 299 -15.62 -26.74 2.33
N ASP A 300 -15.13 -25.98 3.31
CA ASP A 300 -15.62 -24.63 3.59
C ASP A 300 -15.21 -23.69 2.45
N LEU A 301 -13.97 -23.80 2.00
CA LEU A 301 -13.47 -23.05 0.86
C LEU A 301 -14.19 -23.44 -0.44
N LEU A 302 -14.44 -24.72 -0.67
CA LEU A 302 -15.19 -25.19 -1.84
C LEU A 302 -16.61 -24.60 -1.86
N ARG A 303 -17.28 -24.57 -0.70
CA ARG A 303 -18.61 -23.95 -0.56
C ARG A 303 -18.55 -22.46 -0.90
N PHE A 304 -17.60 -21.72 -0.34
CA PHE A 304 -17.43 -20.29 -0.60
C PHE A 304 -17.22 -19.97 -2.08
N ILE A 305 -16.38 -20.74 -2.77
CA ILE A 305 -16.08 -20.54 -4.20
C ILE A 305 -17.35 -20.69 -5.05
N LYS A 306 -18.24 -21.62 -4.68
CA LYS A 306 -19.51 -21.88 -5.38
C LYS A 306 -20.60 -20.85 -5.09
N MET A 307 -20.47 -20.04 -4.04
CA MET A 307 -21.48 -19.02 -3.73
C MET A 307 -21.42 -17.89 -4.77
N PRO A 308 -22.57 -17.31 -5.18
CA PRO A 308 -22.56 -16.16 -6.07
C PRO A 308 -21.95 -14.94 -5.37
N TYR A 309 -21.26 -14.08 -6.13
CA TYR A 309 -20.80 -12.80 -5.64
C TYR A 309 -22.01 -11.86 -5.41
N VAL A 310 -22.01 -11.13 -4.30
CA VAL A 310 -23.05 -10.15 -3.95
C VAL A 310 -22.52 -8.76 -4.28
N VAL A 311 -23.17 -8.06 -5.21
CA VAL A 311 -22.74 -6.71 -5.63
C VAL A 311 -22.98 -5.71 -4.49
N CYS A 312 -22.00 -4.86 -4.21
CA CYS A 312 -22.04 -3.83 -3.17
C CYS A 312 -21.79 -2.42 -3.77
N SER A 313 -22.65 -1.98 -4.69
CA SER A 313 -22.45 -0.74 -5.48
C SER A 313 -22.11 0.48 -4.64
N ASP A 314 -22.85 0.70 -3.56
CA ASP A 314 -22.74 1.91 -2.75
C ASP A 314 -21.43 1.93 -1.96
N ILE A 315 -20.93 0.77 -1.57
CA ILE A 315 -19.70 0.62 -0.78
C ILE A 315 -18.47 0.69 -1.68
N VAL A 316 -18.58 0.27 -2.94
CA VAL A 316 -17.48 0.35 -3.91
C VAL A 316 -17.01 1.81 -4.08
N GLU A 317 -17.93 2.76 -4.21
CA GLU A 317 -17.57 4.17 -4.38
C GLU A 317 -16.84 4.74 -3.15
N VAL A 318 -17.23 4.33 -1.94
CA VAL A 318 -16.63 4.79 -0.66
C VAL A 318 -15.13 4.55 -0.61
N TYR A 319 -14.67 3.40 -1.13
CA TYR A 319 -13.26 2.97 -1.08
C TYR A 319 -12.48 3.22 -2.38
N SER A 320 -13.07 3.95 -3.32
CA SER A 320 -12.38 4.39 -4.53
C SER A 320 -11.29 5.41 -4.19
N PHE A 321 -10.23 5.45 -5.01
CA PHE A 321 -9.23 6.52 -4.93
C PHE A 321 -9.90 7.89 -5.04
N THR A 322 -10.87 8.04 -5.94
CA THR A 322 -11.62 9.29 -6.15
C THR A 322 -12.29 9.79 -4.86
N ASN A 323 -12.99 8.93 -4.13
CA ASN A 323 -13.62 9.35 -2.88
C ASN A 323 -12.57 9.62 -1.79
N TRP A 324 -11.59 8.71 -1.66
CA TRP A 324 -10.52 8.84 -0.68
C TRP A 324 -9.72 10.14 -0.83
N ILE A 325 -9.30 10.49 -2.06
CA ILE A 325 -8.53 11.71 -2.31
C ILE A 325 -9.37 12.97 -2.06
N GLY A 326 -10.66 12.90 -2.37
CA GLY A 326 -11.63 13.90 -1.93
C GLY A 326 -11.50 14.10 -0.43
N ASP A 327 -11.86 13.08 0.34
CA ASP A 327 -12.00 13.18 1.79
C ASP A 327 -10.73 13.66 2.51
N ILE A 328 -9.53 13.35 1.99
CA ILE A 328 -8.30 13.79 2.63
C ILE A 328 -7.86 15.21 2.26
N LEU A 329 -8.27 15.73 1.09
CA LEU A 329 -7.89 17.07 0.58
C LEU A 329 -8.93 18.17 0.89
N ASP A 330 -10.12 17.79 1.34
CA ASP A 330 -10.98 18.66 2.16
C ASP A 330 -10.41 18.80 3.57
#